data_AF-A0A2N5KTJ0-F1
#
_entry.id   AF-A0A2N5KTJ0-F1
#
_cell.length_a   1.000
_cell.length_b   1.000
_cell.length_c   1.000
_cell.angle_alpha   90.00
_cell.angle_beta   90.00
_cell.angle_gamma   90.00
#
_symmetry.space_group_name_H-M   'P 1'
#
loop_
_entity.id
_entity.type
_entity.pdbx_description
1 polymer ?
#
loop_
_entity_poly.entity_id
_entity_poly.type
_entity_poly.pdbx_seq_one_letter_code
_entity_poly.pdbx_strand_id
1 'polypeptide(L)'
;MLRTVQDPASLLDLPPEQVLPRIARAYFATAGSRIGQRMARLMVGEAMRRPEVAEMLGKATVARVLGFLTGYLSRQVELGRLRPHDTRSSARAFMGMLVPQAAGKFLLRALRDDGLTDEIHIETAVGIFLRGLEPEE
;
A
#
# COMPACT_ATOMS: atom_id res chain seq x y z
N MET A 1 0.72 13.65 9.26
CA MET A 1 0.84 14.38 7.98
C MET A 1 1.95 13.72 7.17
N LEU A 2 1.62 13.19 5.98
CA LEU A 2 2.58 12.61 5.04
C LEU A 2 3.51 13.72 4.52
N ARG A 3 4.73 13.80 5.05
CA ARG A 3 5.72 14.85 4.71
C ARG A 3 6.97 14.24 4.08
N THR A 4 6.79 13.28 3.16
CA THR A 4 7.94 12.56 2.55
C THR A 4 7.79 12.35 1.04
N VAL A 5 7.12 13.24 0.34
CA VAL A 5 7.20 13.32 -1.12
C VAL A 5 7.17 14.80 -1.51
N GLN A 6 8.33 15.45 -1.56
CA GLN A 6 8.43 16.84 -2.04
C GLN A 6 8.26 16.96 -3.56
N ASP A 7 8.27 15.84 -4.30
CA ASP A 7 7.84 15.78 -5.68
C ASP A 7 7.40 14.35 -6.07
N PRO A 8 6.08 14.07 -6.22
CA PRO A 8 5.59 12.77 -6.65
C PRO A 8 6.09 12.36 -8.02
N ALA A 9 6.42 13.32 -8.90
CA ALA A 9 6.91 13.03 -10.24
C ALA A 9 8.32 12.43 -10.18
N SER A 10 9.20 12.94 -9.32
CA SER A 10 10.55 12.39 -9.13
C SER A 10 10.58 10.91 -8.70
N LEU A 11 9.51 10.41 -8.07
CA LEU A 11 9.40 9.00 -7.68
C LEU A 11 9.02 8.09 -8.84
N LEU A 12 8.41 8.64 -9.90
CA LEU A 12 7.85 7.84 -11.00
C LEU A 12 8.93 7.10 -11.81
N ASP A 13 10.15 7.64 -11.87
CA ASP A 13 11.25 7.05 -12.62
C ASP A 13 12.19 6.18 -11.76
N LEU A 14 12.02 6.19 -10.43
CA LEU A 14 12.78 5.34 -9.54
C LEU A 14 12.35 3.87 -9.64
N PRO A 15 13.27 2.92 -9.48
CA PRO A 15 12.97 1.51 -9.68
C PRO A 15 12.09 0.94 -8.54
N PRO A 16 11.27 -0.08 -8.82
CA PRO A 16 10.25 -0.60 -7.89
C PRO A 16 10.81 -1.07 -6.55
N GLU A 17 12.02 -1.62 -6.55
CA GLU A 17 12.77 -2.09 -5.39
C GLU A 17 13.06 -0.96 -4.40
N GLN A 18 13.10 0.28 -4.87
CA GLN A 18 13.32 1.45 -4.02
C GLN A 18 12.01 2.11 -3.58
N VAL A 19 11.02 2.17 -4.47
CA VAL A 19 9.78 2.92 -4.24
C VAL A 19 8.78 2.12 -3.42
N LEU A 20 8.54 0.86 -3.76
CA LEU A 20 7.52 0.04 -3.10
C LEU A 20 7.79 -0.15 -1.59
N PRO A 21 9.02 -0.43 -1.12
CA PRO A 21 9.30 -0.47 0.31
C PRO A 21 9.03 0.85 1.03
N ARG A 22 9.30 1.99 0.38
CA ARG A 22 9.03 3.32 1.00
C ARG A 22 7.53 3.54 1.19
N ILE A 23 6.72 3.17 0.19
CA ILE A 23 5.27 3.24 0.28
C ILE A 23 4.75 2.33 1.40
N ALA A 24 5.23 1.09 1.46
CA ALA A 24 4.81 0.13 2.47
C ALA A 24 5.17 0.59 3.89
N ARG A 25 6.39 1.11 4.11
CA ARG A 25 6.79 1.71 5.40
C ARG A 25 5.91 2.89 5.77
N ALA A 26 5.60 3.79 4.83
CA ALA A 26 4.74 4.94 5.10
C ALA A 26 3.30 4.50 5.47
N TYR A 27 2.79 3.46 4.81
CA TYR A 27 1.50 2.84 5.12
C TYR A 27 1.50 2.27 6.54
N PHE A 28 2.52 1.48 6.89
CA PHE A 28 2.67 0.88 8.22
C PHE A 28 2.92 1.88 9.34
N ALA A 29 3.68 2.95 9.09
CA ALA A 29 3.85 4.04 10.05
C ALA A 29 2.52 4.75 10.33
N THR A 30 1.71 4.96 9.29
CA THR A 30 0.36 5.55 9.45
C THR A 30 -0.53 4.63 10.28
N ALA A 31 -0.60 3.34 9.93
CA ALA A 31 -1.38 2.33 10.67
C ALA A 31 -0.89 2.10 12.11
N GLY A 32 0.40 2.28 12.37
CA GLY A 32 1.00 2.15 13.70
C GLY A 32 0.79 3.37 14.60
N SER A 33 0.49 4.54 14.05
CA SER A 33 0.29 5.77 14.83
C SER A 33 -0.99 5.72 15.68
N ARG A 34 -0.97 6.33 16.87
CA ARG A 34 -2.17 6.39 17.77
C ARG A 34 -3.39 6.97 17.07
N ILE A 35 -3.19 8.02 16.26
CA ILE A 35 -4.26 8.66 15.48
C ILE A 35 -4.74 7.71 14.38
N GLY A 36 -3.81 7.11 13.62
CA GLY A 36 -4.14 6.16 12.57
C GLY A 36 -4.92 4.95 13.06
N GLN A 37 -4.55 4.35 14.20
CA GLN A 37 -5.28 3.24 14.79
C GLN A 37 -6.70 3.61 15.26
N ARG A 38 -6.89 4.81 15.82
CA ARG A 38 -8.23 5.29 16.20
C ARG A 38 -9.10 5.50 14.97
N MET A 39 -8.54 6.16 13.96
CA MET A 39 -9.24 6.39 12.69
C MET A 39 -9.57 5.06 12.01
N ALA A 40 -8.63 4.12 11.89
CA ALA A 40 -8.86 2.83 11.26
C ALA A 40 -10.02 2.06 11.95
N ARG A 41 -10.04 2.00 13.28
CA ARG A 41 -11.14 1.36 14.02
C ARG A 41 -12.49 2.03 13.81
N LEU A 42 -12.52 3.37 13.85
CA LEU A 42 -13.73 4.14 13.59
C LEU A 42 -14.23 3.87 12.17
N MET A 43 -13.35 3.94 11.17
CA MET A 43 -13.71 3.75 9.77
C MET A 43 -14.21 2.33 9.49
N VAL A 44 -13.57 1.30 10.05
CA VAL A 44 -14.02 -0.09 9.89
C VAL A 44 -15.42 -0.28 10.49
N GLY A 45 -15.70 0.32 11.65
CA GLY A 45 -17.01 0.23 12.29
C GLY A 45 -18.11 1.01 11.56
N GLU A 46 -17.79 2.21 11.05
CA GLU A 46 -18.76 3.12 10.45
C GLU A 46 -18.99 2.88 8.96
N ALA A 47 -17.96 2.51 8.19
CA ALA A 47 -18.08 2.31 6.74
C ALA A 47 -19.05 1.18 6.37
N MET A 48 -19.24 0.20 7.25
CA MET A 48 -20.23 -0.87 7.07
C MET A 48 -21.67 -0.41 7.35
N ARG A 49 -21.85 0.67 8.10
CA ARG A 49 -23.17 1.16 8.56
C ARG A 49 -23.63 2.42 7.83
N ARG A 50 -22.69 3.19 7.28
CA ARG A 50 -22.93 4.51 6.66
C ARG A 50 -22.23 4.60 5.31
N PRO A 51 -22.94 4.39 4.19
CA PRO A 51 -22.37 4.44 2.84
C PRO A 51 -21.60 5.73 2.54
N GLU A 52 -22.05 6.86 3.08
CA GLU A 52 -21.43 8.18 2.87
C GLU A 52 -20.01 8.25 3.46
N VAL A 53 -19.80 7.57 4.60
CA VAL A 53 -18.48 7.48 5.24
C VAL A 53 -17.55 6.62 4.39
N ALA A 54 -18.05 5.51 3.83
CA ALA A 54 -17.30 4.66 2.92
C ALA A 54 -16.92 5.40 1.63
N GLU A 55 -17.86 6.17 1.06
CA GLU A 55 -17.64 6.95 -0.16
C GLU A 55 -16.61 8.07 0.05
N MET A 56 -16.72 8.80 1.16
CA MET A 56 -15.75 9.83 1.55
C MET A 56 -14.34 9.24 1.67
N LEU A 57 -14.19 8.09 2.35
CA LEU A 57 -12.90 7.40 2.49
C LEU A 57 -12.34 6.95 1.14
N GLY A 58 -13.21 6.35 0.32
CA GLY A 58 -12.89 5.90 -1.02
C GLY A 58 -12.31 7.02 -1.87
N LYS A 59 -13.01 8.15 -1.96
CA LYS A 59 -12.62 9.29 -2.79
C LYS A 59 -11.42 10.07 -2.25
N ALA A 60 -11.40 10.37 -0.95
CA ALA A 60 -10.41 11.29 -0.38
C ALA A 60 -9.03 10.65 -0.18
N THR A 61 -8.97 9.36 0.11
CA THR A 61 -7.72 8.69 0.55
C THR A 61 -7.37 7.48 -0.32
N VAL A 62 -8.29 6.52 -0.46
CA VAL A 62 -7.99 5.26 -1.17
C VAL A 62 -7.72 5.50 -2.65
N ALA A 63 -8.58 6.28 -3.32
CA ALA A 63 -8.43 6.61 -4.74
C ALA A 63 -7.12 7.34 -5.03
N ARG A 64 -6.65 8.21 -4.12
CA ARG A 64 -5.38 8.93 -4.29
C ARG A 64 -4.18 8.00 -4.24
N VAL A 65 -4.13 7.09 -3.26
CA VAL A 65 -3.02 6.13 -3.11
C VAL A 65 -3.00 5.14 -4.27
N LEU A 66 -4.16 4.56 -4.60
CA LEU A 66 -4.27 3.63 -5.73
C LEU A 66 -4.01 4.33 -7.06
N GLY A 67 -4.43 5.58 -7.22
CA GLY A 67 -4.16 6.38 -8.41
C GLY A 67 -2.67 6.61 -8.61
N PHE A 68 -1.95 6.99 -7.54
CA PHE A 68 -0.49 7.11 -7.59
C PHE A 68 0.19 5.78 -7.93
N LEU A 69 -0.17 4.68 -7.24
CA LEU A 69 0.41 3.36 -7.51
C LEU A 69 0.12 2.87 -8.93
N THR A 70 -1.09 3.10 -9.44
CA THR A 70 -1.46 2.76 -10.82
C THR A 70 -0.56 3.52 -11.81
N GLY A 71 -0.44 4.85 -11.65
CA GLY A 71 0.41 5.66 -12.52
C GLY A 71 1.90 5.28 -12.42
N TYR A 72 2.38 5.01 -11.21
CA TYR A 72 3.74 4.52 -10.97
C TYR A 72 4.00 3.19 -11.70
N LEU A 73 3.14 2.19 -11.51
CA LEU A 73 3.32 0.87 -12.13
C LEU A 73 3.19 0.94 -13.65
N SER A 74 2.29 1.77 -14.18
CA SER A 74 2.21 2.02 -15.63
C SER A 74 3.52 2.59 -16.17
N ARG A 75 4.11 3.57 -15.48
CA ARG A 75 5.42 4.11 -15.84
C ARG A 75 6.52 3.04 -15.80
N GLN A 76 6.51 2.14 -14.83
CA GLN A 76 7.51 1.07 -14.75
C GLN A 76 7.36 0.03 -15.86
N VAL A 77 6.14 -0.22 -16.34
CA VAL A 77 5.88 -1.02 -17.55
C VAL A 77 6.42 -0.31 -18.79
N GLU A 78 6.16 1.00 -18.95
CA GLU A 78 6.69 1.80 -20.07
C GLU A 78 8.22 1.80 -20.13
N LEU A 79 8.88 1.80 -18.96
CA LEU A 79 10.34 1.73 -18.83
C LEU A 79 10.90 0.31 -19.02
N GLY A 80 10.06 -0.70 -19.29
CA GLY A 80 10.46 -2.09 -19.51
C GLY A 80 10.95 -2.81 -18.24
N ARG A 81 10.71 -2.25 -17.05
CA ARG A 81 11.15 -2.85 -15.77
C ARG A 81 10.18 -3.88 -15.22
N LEU A 82 8.91 -3.80 -15.64
CA LEU A 82 7.85 -4.76 -15.31
C LEU A 82 7.23 -5.26 -16.60
N ARG A 83 6.79 -6.52 -16.64
CA ARG A 83 6.00 -7.04 -17.77
C ARG A 83 4.69 -6.25 -17.95
N PRO A 84 4.12 -6.19 -19.16
CA PRO A 84 2.78 -5.68 -19.37
C PRO A 84 1.73 -6.40 -18.52
N HIS A 85 0.88 -5.65 -17.80
CA HIS A 85 -0.20 -6.17 -16.97
C HIS A 85 -1.24 -5.07 -16.66
N ASP A 86 -2.40 -5.42 -16.08
CA ASP A 86 -3.36 -4.43 -15.56
C ASP A 86 -2.83 -3.81 -14.26
N THR A 87 -2.35 -2.56 -14.36
CA THR A 87 -1.70 -1.84 -13.24
C THR A 87 -2.68 -1.43 -12.14
N ARG A 88 -3.98 -1.37 -12.43
CA ARG A 88 -5.02 -1.10 -11.42
C ARG A 88 -5.22 -2.34 -10.55
N SER A 89 -5.16 -3.52 -11.14
CA SER A 89 -5.24 -4.79 -10.44
C SER A 89 -4.02 -4.99 -9.55
N SER A 90 -2.82 -4.82 -10.10
CA SER A 90 -1.58 -5.00 -9.33
C SER A 90 -1.41 -3.95 -8.21
N ALA A 91 -1.85 -2.70 -8.41
CA ALA A 91 -1.90 -1.71 -7.33
C ALA A 91 -2.78 -2.17 -6.14
N ARG A 92 -3.96 -2.76 -6.42
CA ARG A 92 -4.83 -3.33 -5.39
C ARG A 92 -4.21 -4.57 -4.75
N ALA A 93 -3.59 -5.44 -5.55
CA ALA A 93 -2.92 -6.63 -5.06
C ALA A 93 -1.79 -6.26 -4.09
N PHE A 94 -0.91 -5.33 -4.47
CA PHE A 94 0.17 -4.84 -3.61
C PHE A 94 -0.36 -4.29 -2.29
N MET A 95 -1.36 -3.41 -2.32
CA MET A 95 -1.97 -2.89 -1.10
C MET A 95 -2.62 -3.99 -0.26
N GLY A 96 -3.29 -4.95 -0.91
CA GLY A 96 -3.91 -6.10 -0.26
C GLY A 96 -2.92 -6.95 0.52
N MET A 97 -1.70 -7.14 0.00
CA MET A 97 -0.63 -7.86 0.69
C MET A 97 -0.18 -7.16 1.99
N LEU A 98 -0.43 -5.86 2.15
CA LEU A 98 -0.09 -5.11 3.37
C LEU A 98 -1.22 -5.06 4.40
N VAL A 99 -2.48 -5.34 4.00
CA VAL A 99 -3.65 -5.20 4.87
C VAL A 99 -3.58 -6.06 6.13
N PRO A 100 -3.24 -7.38 6.08
CA PRO A 100 -3.20 -8.21 7.28
C PRO A 100 -2.22 -7.70 8.34
N GLN A 101 -0.99 -7.36 7.92
CA GLN A 101 0.05 -6.83 8.81
C GLN A 101 -0.36 -5.49 9.43
N ALA A 102 -1.00 -4.60 8.67
CA ALA A 102 -1.54 -3.35 9.21
C ALA A 102 -2.71 -3.60 10.18
N ALA A 103 -3.60 -4.53 9.86
CA ALA A 103 -4.75 -4.90 10.70
C ALA A 103 -4.31 -5.48 12.05
N GLY A 104 -3.17 -6.16 12.11
CA GLY A 104 -2.56 -6.62 13.37
C GLY A 104 -2.31 -5.51 14.40
N LYS A 105 -2.17 -4.26 13.94
CA LYS A 105 -1.89 -3.11 14.80
C LYS A 105 -3.13 -2.52 15.49
N PHE A 106 -4.34 -2.78 14.97
CA PHE A 106 -5.56 -2.14 15.46
C PHE A 106 -6.78 -3.05 15.61
N LEU A 107 -6.79 -4.24 15.01
CA LEU A 107 -7.94 -5.17 15.01
C LEU A 107 -7.54 -6.62 15.34
N LEU A 108 -6.58 -7.19 14.60
CA LEU A 108 -6.26 -8.62 14.62
C LEU A 108 -5.00 -8.92 15.44
N ARG A 109 -5.06 -8.73 16.75
CA ARG A 109 -3.87 -8.83 17.64
C ARG A 109 -3.09 -10.13 17.49
N ALA A 110 -3.77 -11.25 17.25
CA ALA A 110 -3.16 -12.57 17.07
C ALA A 110 -2.11 -12.64 15.95
N LEU A 111 -2.22 -11.78 14.92
CA LEU A 111 -1.24 -11.70 13.83
C LEU A 111 0.12 -11.12 14.27
N ARG A 112 0.27 -10.71 15.53
CA ARG A 112 1.54 -10.19 16.08
C ARG A 112 2.21 -11.17 17.04
N ASP A 113 1.53 -12.25 17.40
CA ASP A 113 1.98 -13.15 18.46
C ASP A 113 3.15 -14.05 18.00
N ASP A 114 3.34 -14.18 16.68
CA ASP A 114 4.45 -14.92 16.05
C ASP A 114 5.75 -14.09 15.92
N GLY A 115 5.72 -12.81 16.30
CA GLY A 115 6.89 -11.93 16.25
C GLY A 115 7.24 -11.40 14.85
N LEU A 116 6.38 -11.56 13.84
CA LEU A 116 6.61 -11.02 12.51
C LEU A 116 6.72 -9.49 12.51
N THR A 117 7.88 -8.97 12.07
CA THR A 117 8.12 -7.53 12.00
C THR A 117 7.58 -6.93 10.70
N ASP A 118 7.31 -5.62 10.74
CA ASP A 118 6.91 -4.85 9.55
C ASP A 118 7.94 -4.98 8.43
N GLU A 119 9.23 -4.87 8.75
CA GLU A 119 10.33 -4.95 7.79
C GLU A 119 10.39 -6.31 7.11
N ILE A 120 10.30 -7.42 7.85
CA ILE A 120 10.29 -8.77 7.28
C ILE A 120 9.08 -8.94 6.35
N HIS A 121 7.92 -8.44 6.75
CA HIS A 121 6.71 -8.50 5.92
C HIS A 121 6.84 -7.64 4.65
N ILE A 122 7.45 -6.45 4.73
CA ILE A 122 7.70 -5.59 3.57
C ILE A 122 8.64 -6.27 2.58
N GLU A 123 9.76 -6.81 3.05
CA GLU A 123 10.74 -7.51 2.20
C GLU A 123 10.09 -8.69 1.48
N THR A 124 9.30 -9.48 2.21
CA THR A 124 8.56 -10.62 1.67
C THR A 124 7.53 -10.18 0.63
N ALA A 125 6.69 -9.19 0.98
CA ALA A 125 5.62 -8.74 0.11
C ALA A 125 6.14 -8.09 -1.18
N VAL A 126 7.15 -7.22 -1.08
CA VAL A 126 7.78 -6.60 -2.24
C VAL A 126 8.48 -7.64 -3.09
N GLY A 127 9.21 -8.58 -2.49
CA GLY A 127 9.88 -9.66 -3.21
C GLY A 127 8.92 -10.55 -4.00
N ILE A 128 7.80 -10.97 -3.39
CA ILE A 128 6.76 -11.76 -4.06
C ILE A 128 6.13 -10.94 -5.20
N PHE A 129 5.79 -9.68 -4.93
CA PHE A 129 5.12 -8.81 -5.89
C PHE A 129 5.98 -8.55 -7.13
N LEU A 130 7.27 -8.22 -6.94
CA LEU A 130 8.17 -7.92 -8.04
C LEU A 130 8.51 -9.15 -8.86
N ARG A 131 8.81 -10.29 -8.23
CA ARG A 131 9.00 -11.55 -8.96
C ARG A 131 7.80 -11.94 -9.82
N GLY A 132 6.57 -11.70 -9.34
CA GLY A 132 5.36 -11.96 -10.12
C GLY A 132 5.12 -11.00 -11.31
N LEU A 133 5.91 -9.94 -11.42
CA LEU A 133 5.82 -8.89 -12.44
C LEU A 133 7.11 -8.69 -13.22
N GLU A 134 8.09 -9.57 -13.08
CA GLU A 134 9.32 -9.56 -13.88
C GLU A 134 8.97 -9.59 -15.38
N PRO A 135 9.74 -8.89 -16.24
CA PRO A 135 9.60 -8.99 -17.70
C PRO A 135 9.68 -10.45 -18.17
N GLU A 136 8.90 -10.78 -19.21
CA GLU A 136 9.01 -12.09 -19.88
C GLU A 136 10.31 -12.12 -20.69
N GLU A 137 11.03 -13.26 -20.65
CA GLU A 137 12.26 -13.50 -21.44
C GLU A 137 11.98 -13.66 -22.94
#